data_AF-A0A3D4CEU7-F1
#
_entry.id   AF-A0A3D4CEU7-F1
#
_cell.length_a   1.000
_cell.length_b   1.000
_cell.length_c   1.000
_cell.angle_alpha   90.00
_cell.angle_beta   90.00
_cell.angle_gamma   90.00
#
_symmetry.space_group_name_H-M   'P 1'
#
loop_
_entity.id
_entity.type
_entity.pdbx_description
1 polymer ?
#
loop_
_entity_poly.entity_id
_entity_poly.type
_entity_poly.pdbx_seq_one_letter_code
_entity_poly.pdbx_strand_id
1 'polypeptide(L)'
;MKKALCKVSIIPLIICLIFSVYQSTAYAKSNDTSIKDVKISCGVLDPEFNSEKTKYTLYIPSDLTQIIITPTANSQNATANKINLTLSEMQEPTISITCKAESGDTQKYTFKIKRIDKTVSEIEKEIGKNGYAVYINKSKFYQQTDFLICLGTVLTGIIILILLYLFFRKKLIKPYDESEEQFYLAD
;
A
#
# COMPACT_ATOMS: atom_id res chain seq x y z
N MET A 1 -75.49 39.32 -20.53
CA MET A 1 -75.21 38.86 -19.15
C MET A 1 -74.06 37.89 -19.15
N LYS A 2 -73.14 38.06 -18.18
CA LYS A 2 -72.12 37.12 -17.70
C LYS A 2 -70.75 37.05 -18.40
N LYS A 3 -69.84 37.81 -17.79
CA LYS A 3 -68.52 37.39 -17.28
C LYS A 3 -67.44 36.99 -18.30
N ALA A 4 -66.70 37.98 -18.78
CA ALA A 4 -65.28 37.80 -19.09
C ALA A 4 -64.46 38.12 -17.82
N LEU A 5 -64.65 37.31 -16.77
CA LEU A 5 -63.72 37.25 -15.65
C LEU A 5 -62.50 36.43 -16.10
N CYS A 6 -61.30 36.83 -15.66
CA CYS A 6 -60.08 36.01 -15.68
C CYS A 6 -59.30 35.96 -17.02
N LYS A 7 -58.80 37.10 -17.51
CA LYS A 7 -57.63 37.12 -18.43
C LYS A 7 -56.54 38.13 -18.03
N VAL A 8 -56.59 38.61 -16.79
CA VAL A 8 -55.51 39.38 -16.17
C VAL A 8 -54.92 38.47 -15.09
N SER A 9 -53.61 38.28 -15.09
CA SER A 9 -52.85 37.49 -14.11
C SER A 9 -52.74 35.98 -14.34
N ILE A 10 -52.28 35.58 -15.53
CA ILE A 10 -51.66 34.25 -15.71
C ILE A 10 -50.24 34.41 -16.29
N ILE A 11 -50.01 35.45 -17.08
CA ILE A 11 -48.71 35.78 -17.69
C ILE A 11 -47.59 36.03 -16.64
N PRO A 12 -47.77 36.83 -15.57
CA PRO A 12 -46.70 37.01 -14.57
C PRO A 12 -46.48 35.76 -13.71
N LEU A 13 -47.51 34.93 -13.52
CA LEU A 13 -47.44 33.68 -12.78
C LEU A 13 -46.68 32.60 -13.56
N ILE A 14 -46.91 32.53 -14.87
CA ILE A 14 -46.12 31.69 -15.79
C ILE A 14 -44.66 32.18 -15.80
N ILE A 15 -44.40 33.48 -15.92
CA ILE A 15 -43.04 34.05 -15.89
C ILE A 15 -42.30 33.74 -14.58
N CYS A 16 -42.99 33.79 -13.43
CA CYS A 16 -42.44 33.41 -12.13
C CYS A 16 -42.16 31.88 -12.02
N LEU A 17 -43.02 31.05 -12.61
CA LEU A 17 -42.83 29.60 -12.70
C LEU A 17 -41.64 29.22 -13.59
N ILE A 18 -41.47 29.82 -14.78
CA ILE A 18 -40.26 29.59 -15.59
C ILE A 18 -39.00 30.12 -14.88
N PHE A 19 -39.05 31.25 -14.19
CA PHE A 19 -37.93 31.74 -13.36
C PHE A 19 -37.58 30.78 -12.21
N SER A 20 -38.57 30.14 -11.59
CA SER A 20 -38.37 29.16 -10.51
C SER A 20 -37.88 27.79 -11.01
N VAL A 21 -38.12 27.48 -12.29
CA VAL A 21 -37.65 26.26 -12.98
C VAL A 21 -36.22 26.42 -13.54
N TYR A 22 -35.68 27.64 -13.63
CA TYR A 22 -34.23 27.86 -13.71
C TYR A 22 -33.54 27.63 -12.35
N GLN A 23 -34.01 26.66 -11.56
CA GLN A 23 -33.21 26.15 -10.46
C GLN A 23 -31.95 25.53 -11.06
N SER A 24 -30.85 26.27 -10.87
CA SER A 24 -29.48 25.89 -11.11
C SER A 24 -29.29 24.37 -10.96
N THR A 25 -29.02 23.70 -12.07
CA THR A 25 -28.35 22.40 -12.04
C THR A 25 -26.91 22.66 -11.59
N ALA A 26 -26.74 23.02 -10.32
CA ALA A 26 -25.45 23.03 -9.67
C ALA A 26 -24.99 21.57 -9.63
N TYR A 27 -24.15 21.18 -10.59
CA TYR A 27 -23.49 19.89 -10.55
C TYR A 27 -22.83 19.73 -9.18
N ALA A 28 -23.15 18.64 -8.48
CA ALA A 28 -22.51 18.33 -7.22
C ALA A 28 -21.01 18.19 -7.48
N LYS A 29 -20.20 19.00 -6.80
CA LYS A 29 -18.75 18.96 -6.92
C LYS A 29 -18.25 17.58 -6.54
N SER A 30 -17.25 17.07 -7.27
CA SER A 30 -16.63 15.80 -6.95
C SER A 30 -15.86 15.90 -5.63
N ASN A 31 -16.09 14.95 -4.72
CA ASN A 31 -15.32 14.76 -3.47
C ASN A 31 -14.17 13.75 -3.63
N ASP A 32 -13.93 13.26 -4.85
CA ASP A 32 -12.91 12.24 -5.09
C ASP A 32 -11.50 12.84 -5.03
N THR A 33 -10.79 12.47 -3.97
CA THR A 33 -9.42 12.89 -3.66
C THR A 33 -8.38 11.83 -4.01
N SER A 34 -8.78 10.73 -4.65
CA SER A 34 -7.88 9.63 -4.96
C SER A 34 -6.94 9.94 -6.13
N ILE A 35 -5.74 9.35 -6.09
CA ILE A 35 -4.77 9.37 -7.19
C ILE A 35 -4.88 8.03 -7.93
N LYS A 36 -5.06 8.09 -9.25
CA LYS A 36 -5.21 6.92 -10.11
C LYS A 36 -3.87 6.25 -10.40
N ASP A 37 -2.84 7.04 -10.65
CA ASP A 37 -1.51 6.57 -11.02
C ASP A 37 -0.43 7.56 -10.58
N VAL A 38 0.79 7.07 -10.34
CA VAL A 38 1.96 7.89 -10.00
C VAL A 38 3.13 7.45 -10.86
N LYS A 39 3.54 8.32 -11.79
CA LYS A 39 4.73 8.10 -12.62
C LYS A 39 5.96 8.68 -11.95
N ILE A 40 6.99 7.87 -11.86
CA ILE A 40 8.28 8.24 -11.25
C ILE A 40 9.36 8.15 -12.32
N SER A 41 10.23 9.16 -12.41
CA SER A 41 11.28 9.22 -13.43
C SER A 41 12.33 8.12 -13.29
N CYS A 42 12.70 7.77 -12.05
CA CYS A 42 13.66 6.73 -11.73
C CYS A 42 13.38 6.18 -10.33
N GLY A 43 13.57 4.88 -10.15
CA GLY A 43 13.37 4.19 -8.88
C GLY A 43 12.12 3.31 -8.88
N VAL A 44 11.90 2.69 -7.73
CA VAL A 44 10.83 1.69 -7.53
C VAL A 44 10.04 2.03 -6.28
N LEU A 45 8.72 1.97 -6.40
CA LEU A 45 7.82 2.11 -5.27
C LEU A 45 7.52 0.74 -4.63
N ASP A 46 7.62 0.66 -3.32
CA ASP A 46 7.18 -0.49 -2.53
C ASP A 46 6.25 -0.01 -1.40
N PRO A 47 5.01 -0.52 -1.33
CA PRO A 47 4.36 -1.43 -2.29
C PRO A 47 4.10 -0.77 -3.65
N GLU A 48 3.71 -1.56 -4.66
CA GLU A 48 3.17 -1.01 -5.91
C GLU A 48 2.04 -0.01 -5.60
N PHE A 49 1.98 1.05 -6.40
CA PHE A 49 1.06 2.15 -6.16
C PHE A 49 -0.40 1.66 -6.16
N ASN A 50 -1.13 1.99 -5.09
CA ASN A 50 -2.55 1.70 -4.95
C ASN A 50 -3.23 2.87 -4.23
N SER A 51 -4.29 3.42 -4.82
CA SER A 51 -4.98 4.60 -4.28
C SER A 51 -5.48 4.47 -2.83
N GLU A 52 -5.69 3.24 -2.35
CA GLU A 52 -6.09 2.91 -0.97
C GLU A 52 -4.97 3.10 0.06
N LYS A 53 -3.71 2.99 -0.37
CA LYS A 53 -2.55 3.14 0.51
C LYS A 53 -2.01 4.56 0.45
N THR A 54 -1.68 5.11 1.61
CA THR A 54 -1.21 6.49 1.77
C THR A 54 0.27 6.59 2.15
N LYS A 55 0.95 5.46 2.34
CA LYS A 55 2.36 5.38 2.75
C LYS A 55 3.13 4.46 1.83
N TYR A 56 4.27 4.93 1.34
CA TYR A 56 5.13 4.21 0.43
C TYR A 56 6.60 4.44 0.73
N THR A 57 7.42 3.49 0.31
CA THR A 57 8.87 3.65 0.26
C THR A 57 9.30 3.70 -1.20
N LEU A 58 10.02 4.76 -1.57
CA LEU A 58 10.56 4.96 -2.91
C LEU A 58 12.06 4.69 -2.88
N TYR A 59 12.47 3.63 -3.56
CA TYR A 59 13.86 3.22 -3.64
C TYR A 59 14.51 3.82 -4.88
N ILE A 60 15.61 4.55 -4.65
CA ILE A 60 16.34 5.26 -5.70
C ILE A 60 17.82 4.84 -5.70
N PRO A 61 18.53 4.93 -6.84
CA PRO A 61 19.97 4.69 -6.91
C PRO A 61 20.78 5.63 -6.00
N SER A 62 21.98 5.22 -5.61
CA SER A 62 22.85 5.99 -4.71
C SER A 62 23.33 7.32 -5.33
N ASP A 63 23.53 7.34 -6.64
CA ASP A 63 24.05 8.46 -7.44
C ASP A 63 22.97 9.37 -8.02
N LEU A 64 21.68 9.07 -7.79
CA LEU A 64 20.58 9.88 -8.31
C LEU A 64 20.49 11.23 -7.56
N THR A 65 20.55 12.33 -8.31
CA THR A 65 20.49 13.71 -7.79
C THR A 65 19.17 14.42 -8.10
N GLN A 66 18.39 13.91 -9.05
CA GLN A 66 17.09 14.49 -9.42
C GLN A 66 16.03 13.41 -9.58
N ILE A 67 14.85 13.68 -9.03
CA ILE A 67 13.69 12.82 -9.18
C ILE A 67 12.44 13.65 -9.47
N ILE A 68 11.66 13.18 -10.43
CA ILE A 68 10.39 13.78 -10.83
C ILE A 68 9.29 12.77 -10.54
N ILE A 69 8.28 13.22 -9.81
CA ILE A 69 7.10 12.43 -9.47
C ILE A 69 5.86 13.14 -10.00
N THR A 70 5.16 12.46 -10.89
CA THR A 70 4.00 12.99 -11.62
C THR A 70 2.77 12.15 -11.28
N PRO A 71 1.95 12.59 -10.30
CA PRO A 71 0.69 11.94 -9.98
C PRO A 71 -0.38 12.27 -11.02
N THR A 72 -1.31 11.34 -11.22
CA THR A 72 -2.52 11.50 -12.03
C THR A 72 -3.73 11.35 -11.14
N ALA A 73 -4.51 12.42 -10.95
CA ALA A 73 -5.73 12.36 -10.16
C ALA A 73 -6.78 11.44 -10.81
N ASN A 74 -7.63 10.79 -10.00
CA ASN A 74 -8.70 9.95 -10.53
C ASN A 74 -9.84 10.76 -11.15
N SER A 75 -10.23 11.85 -10.47
CA SER A 75 -11.21 12.80 -10.97
C SER A 75 -10.56 13.85 -11.86
N GLN A 76 -11.17 14.16 -13.00
CA GLN A 76 -10.68 15.16 -13.96
C GLN A 76 -10.68 16.58 -13.36
N ASN A 77 -11.54 16.85 -12.38
CA ASN A 77 -11.63 18.13 -11.70
C ASN A 77 -10.75 18.20 -10.43
N ALA A 78 -10.07 17.10 -10.08
CA ALA A 78 -9.14 17.06 -8.95
C ALA A 78 -7.72 17.46 -9.40
N THR A 79 -6.99 18.12 -8.51
CA THR A 79 -5.62 18.58 -8.76
C THR A 79 -4.63 17.87 -7.85
N ALA A 80 -3.64 17.19 -8.44
CA ALA A 80 -2.54 16.57 -7.70
C ALA A 80 -1.23 17.32 -7.96
N ASN A 81 -0.43 17.52 -6.91
CA ASN A 81 0.80 18.29 -6.99
C ASN A 81 1.95 17.46 -7.57
N LYS A 82 2.50 17.90 -8.71
CA LYS A 82 3.75 17.36 -9.25
C LYS A 82 4.93 17.77 -8.35
N ILE A 83 5.84 16.83 -8.10
CA ILE A 83 7.03 17.08 -7.30
C ILE A 83 8.27 16.96 -8.19
N ASN A 84 9.10 18.00 -8.17
CA ASN A 84 10.46 17.95 -8.72
C ASN A 84 11.41 18.13 -7.53
N LEU A 85 12.22 17.12 -7.26
CA LEU A 85 13.09 17.11 -6.08
C LEU A 85 14.54 16.98 -6.52
N THR A 86 15.37 17.90 -6.04
CA THR A 86 16.83 17.80 -6.10
C THR A 86 17.31 17.21 -4.78
N LEU A 87 18.11 16.16 -4.85
CA LEU A 87 18.63 15.42 -3.72
C LEU A 87 20.13 15.64 -3.59
N SER A 88 20.59 15.89 -2.37
CA SER A 88 22.01 15.80 -2.05
C SER A 88 22.45 14.33 -1.94
N GLU A 89 23.76 14.11 -1.99
CA GLU A 89 24.36 12.79 -1.77
C GLU A 89 23.88 12.22 -0.43
N MET A 90 23.54 10.93 -0.43
CA MET A 90 23.06 10.19 0.75
C MET A 90 21.76 10.70 1.41
N GLN A 91 21.10 11.72 0.83
CA GLN A 91 19.87 12.26 1.41
C GLN A 91 18.67 11.33 1.19
N GLU A 92 17.91 11.09 2.25
CA GLU A 92 16.70 10.25 2.26
C GLU A 92 15.48 11.02 2.82
N PRO A 93 14.95 12.02 2.09
CA PRO A 93 13.85 12.82 2.61
C PRO A 93 12.52 12.07 2.53
N THR A 94 11.57 12.52 3.36
CA THR A 94 10.17 12.11 3.23
C THR A 94 9.41 13.22 2.51
N ILE A 95 8.76 12.87 1.42
CA ILE A 95 7.96 13.81 0.61
C ILE A 95 6.48 13.44 0.67
N SER A 96 5.62 14.41 0.40
CA SER A 96 4.18 14.18 0.37
C SER A 96 3.54 14.79 -0.86
N ILE A 97 2.72 14.00 -1.55
CA ILE A 97 1.84 14.44 -2.62
C ILE A 97 0.46 14.67 -2.02
N THR A 98 -0.12 15.84 -2.30
CA THR A 98 -1.50 16.15 -1.93
C THR A 98 -2.35 16.21 -3.18
N CYS A 99 -3.47 15.49 -3.17
CA CYS A 99 -4.54 15.57 -4.16
C CYS A 99 -5.70 16.35 -3.55
N LYS A 100 -6.20 17.36 -4.27
CA LYS A 100 -7.31 18.21 -3.88
C LYS A 100 -8.49 17.97 -4.81
N ALA A 101 -9.64 17.60 -4.26
CA ALA A 101 -10.88 17.43 -5.01
C ALA A 101 -11.54 18.78 -5.33
N GLU A 102 -12.53 18.76 -6.22
CA GLU A 102 -13.29 19.94 -6.64
C GLU A 102 -14.08 20.56 -5.47
N SER A 103 -14.55 19.71 -4.55
CA SER A 103 -15.20 20.10 -3.30
C SER A 103 -14.30 20.91 -2.36
N GLY A 104 -12.98 20.76 -2.48
CA GLY A 104 -11.99 21.31 -1.56
C GLY A 104 -11.37 20.28 -0.62
N ASP A 105 -11.91 19.05 -0.57
CA ASP A 105 -11.34 17.95 0.21
C ASP A 105 -9.91 17.61 -0.26
N THR A 106 -9.07 17.15 0.66
CA THR A 106 -7.68 16.80 0.34
C THR A 106 -7.27 15.45 0.90
N GLN A 107 -6.52 14.70 0.11
CA GLN A 107 -5.87 13.45 0.52
C GLN A 107 -4.36 13.58 0.34
N LYS A 108 -3.61 13.12 1.34
CA LYS A 108 -2.15 13.15 1.35
C LYS A 108 -1.58 11.74 1.21
N TYR A 109 -0.60 11.60 0.33
CA TYR A 109 0.19 10.40 0.09
C TYR A 109 1.65 10.68 0.45
N THR A 110 2.24 9.83 1.28
CA THR A 110 3.59 10.03 1.84
C THR A 110 4.56 9.03 1.25
N PHE A 111 5.68 9.52 0.75
CA PHE A 111 6.73 8.73 0.13
C PHE A 111 8.02 8.93 0.91
N LYS A 112 8.51 7.86 1.53
CA LYS A 112 9.82 7.84 2.17
C LYS A 112 10.86 7.44 1.15
N ILE A 113 11.80 8.32 0.83
CA ILE A 113 12.89 7.99 -0.07
C ILE A 113 13.92 7.15 0.67
N LYS A 114 14.39 6.07 0.05
CA LYS A 114 15.53 5.27 0.48
C LYS A 114 16.50 5.06 -0.66
N ARG A 115 17.78 5.10 -0.37
CA ARG A 115 18.82 4.80 -1.36
C ARG A 115 19.17 3.32 -1.35
N ILE A 116 19.43 2.77 -2.52
CA ILE A 116 20.02 1.44 -2.68
C ILE A 116 21.52 1.59 -2.92
N ASP A 117 22.30 0.61 -2.46
CA ASP A 117 23.77 0.57 -2.64
C ASP A 117 24.16 0.13 -4.08
N LYS A 118 23.51 0.71 -5.08
CA LYS A 118 23.77 0.48 -6.51
C LYS A 118 23.67 1.81 -7.24
N THR A 119 24.62 2.06 -8.14
CA THR A 119 24.54 3.21 -9.04
C THR A 119 23.58 2.93 -10.19
N VAL A 120 23.14 3.98 -10.89
CA VAL A 120 22.34 3.87 -12.12
C VAL A 120 23.03 2.97 -13.15
N SER A 121 24.35 3.09 -13.30
CA SER A 121 25.13 2.32 -14.28
C SER A 121 25.16 0.82 -13.99
N GLU A 122 25.26 0.43 -12.71
CA GLU A 122 25.15 -0.99 -12.34
C GLU A 122 23.77 -1.55 -12.61
N ILE A 123 22.71 -0.75 -12.40
CA ILE A 123 21.33 -1.16 -12.63
C ILE A 123 21.08 -1.39 -14.14
N GLU A 124 21.53 -0.47 -14.99
CA GLU A 124 21.40 -0.59 -16.46
C GLU A 124 22.09 -1.84 -17.01
N LYS A 125 23.28 -2.18 -16.48
CA LYS A 125 24.01 -3.39 -16.86
C LYS A 125 23.28 -4.69 -16.49
N GLU A 126 22.52 -4.68 -15.39
CA GLU A 126 21.73 -5.85 -14.98
C GLU A 126 20.40 -5.96 -15.74
N ILE A 127 19.79 -4.84 -16.16
CA ILE A 127 18.57 -4.81 -17.00
C ILE A 127 18.83 -5.52 -18.34
N GLY A 128 20.00 -5.29 -18.95
CA GLY A 128 20.38 -5.90 -20.23
C GLY A 128 20.54 -7.42 -20.21
N LYS A 129 20.57 -8.07 -19.04
CA LYS A 129 20.73 -9.52 -18.91
C LYS A 129 19.44 -10.27 -18.58
N ASN A 130 18.53 -9.69 -17.79
CA ASN A 130 17.43 -10.45 -17.17
C ASN A 130 16.02 -9.86 -17.34
N GLY A 131 15.83 -8.83 -18.19
CA GLY A 131 14.55 -8.14 -18.26
C GLY A 131 14.25 -7.39 -16.94
N TYR A 132 13.21 -6.56 -16.92
CA TYR A 132 12.91 -5.57 -15.88
C TYR A 132 12.59 -6.16 -14.48
N ALA A 133 13.57 -6.76 -13.80
CA ALA A 133 13.46 -7.15 -12.39
C ALA A 133 13.87 -5.97 -11.50
N VAL A 134 12.93 -5.04 -11.36
CA VAL A 134 12.68 -4.09 -10.27
C VAL A 134 13.46 -4.41 -8.97
N TYR A 135 14.43 -3.56 -8.61
CA TYR A 135 15.33 -3.75 -7.47
C TYR A 135 14.80 -3.09 -6.19
N ILE A 136 13.92 -3.80 -5.48
CA ILE A 136 13.82 -3.67 -4.02
C ILE A 136 14.61 -4.84 -3.46
N ASN A 137 15.73 -4.56 -2.79
CA ASN A 137 16.59 -5.53 -2.10
C ASN A 137 16.49 -6.99 -2.61
N LYS A 138 17.34 -7.37 -3.57
CA LYS A 138 17.49 -8.75 -4.12
C LYS A 138 17.88 -9.82 -3.08
N SER A 139 17.67 -9.62 -1.78
CA SER A 139 17.54 -10.78 -0.91
C SER A 139 16.27 -11.50 -1.35
N LYS A 140 16.44 -12.66 -1.98
CA LYS A 140 15.33 -13.60 -2.13
C LYS A 140 14.70 -13.73 -0.73
N PHE A 141 13.39 -13.87 -0.60
CA PHE A 141 12.71 -13.84 0.71
C PHE A 141 13.41 -14.66 1.81
N TYR A 142 14.03 -15.79 1.43
CA TYR A 142 14.80 -16.67 2.31
C TYR A 142 16.21 -16.19 2.73
N GLN A 143 16.76 -15.17 2.08
CA GLN A 143 18.04 -14.54 2.39
C GLN A 143 17.87 -13.33 3.32
N GLN A 144 16.63 -12.90 3.60
CA GLN A 144 16.38 -11.89 4.61
C GLN A 144 16.79 -12.43 5.98
N THR A 145 17.52 -11.63 6.76
CA THR A 145 17.98 -11.98 8.11
C THR A 145 16.81 -12.39 9.00
N ASP A 146 15.68 -11.71 8.86
CA ASP A 146 14.48 -11.94 9.64
C ASP A 146 13.89 -13.33 9.35
N PHE A 147 13.91 -13.77 8.09
CA PHE A 147 13.48 -15.11 7.70
C PHE A 147 14.43 -16.20 8.22
N LEU A 148 15.75 -15.99 8.14
CA LEU A 148 16.76 -16.94 8.64
C LEU A 148 16.65 -17.11 10.16
N ILE A 149 16.44 -16.02 10.90
CA ILE A 149 16.21 -16.05 12.34
C ILE A 149 14.94 -16.85 12.65
N CYS A 150 13.84 -16.59 11.95
CA CYS A 150 12.58 -17.33 12.12
C CYS A 150 12.71 -18.83 11.81
N LEU A 151 13.40 -19.19 10.71
CA LEU A 151 13.62 -20.59 10.38
C LEU A 151 14.48 -21.29 11.45
N GLY A 152 15.50 -20.60 11.95
CA GLY A 152 16.35 -21.06 13.04
C GLY A 152 15.58 -21.31 14.34
N THR A 153 14.69 -20.40 14.75
CA THR A 153 13.91 -20.57 15.98
C THR A 153 12.90 -21.72 15.86
N VAL A 154 12.25 -21.87 14.70
CA VAL A 154 11.32 -22.98 14.45
C VAL A 154 12.02 -24.34 14.50
N LEU A 155 13.17 -24.48 13.84
CA LEU A 155 13.94 -25.73 13.87
C LEU A 155 14.43 -26.07 15.28
N THR A 156 14.93 -25.08 16.01
CA THR A 156 15.36 -25.27 17.41
C THR A 156 14.20 -25.72 18.29
N GLY A 157 13.00 -25.14 18.12
CA GLY A 157 11.79 -25.53 18.85
C GLY A 157 11.37 -26.99 18.58
N ILE A 158 11.41 -27.41 17.31
CA ILE A 158 11.11 -28.80 16.93
C ILE A 158 12.13 -29.77 17.56
N ILE A 159 13.42 -29.43 17.55
CA ILE A 159 14.47 -30.23 18.17
C ILE A 159 14.24 -30.37 19.69
N ILE A 160 13.89 -29.28 20.37
CA ILE A 160 13.58 -29.30 21.81
C ILE A 160 12.38 -30.21 22.09
N LEU A 161 11.32 -30.12 21.29
CA LEU A 161 10.14 -30.99 21.43
C LEU A 161 10.49 -32.47 21.20
N ILE A 162 11.33 -32.78 20.22
CA ILE A 162 11.81 -34.15 19.97
C ILE A 162 12.65 -34.66 21.14
N LEU A 163 13.57 -33.86 21.67
CA LEU A 163 14.39 -34.24 22.83
C LEU A 163 13.53 -34.45 24.08
N LEU A 164 12.55 -33.58 24.29
CA LEU A 164 11.58 -33.70 25.38
C LEU A 164 10.76 -35.00 25.23
N TYR A 165 10.26 -35.28 24.03
CA TYR A 165 9.56 -36.52 23.72
C TYR A 165 10.43 -37.76 23.97
N LEU A 166 11.69 -37.76 23.52
CA LEU A 166 12.61 -38.88 23.75
C LEU A 166 12.95 -39.05 25.23
N PHE A 167 13.14 -37.95 25.95
CA PHE A 167 13.36 -37.96 27.40
C PHE A 167 12.17 -38.56 28.14
N PHE A 168 10.95 -38.12 27.80
CA PHE A 168 9.72 -38.64 28.39
C PHE A 168 9.46 -40.09 28.00
N ARG A 169 9.71 -40.48 26.75
CA ARG A 169 9.66 -41.88 26.31
C ARG A 169 10.62 -42.76 27.11
N LYS A 170 11.83 -42.26 27.41
CA LYS A 170 12.83 -42.99 28.19
C LYS A 170 12.47 -43.11 29.68
N LYS A 171 11.81 -42.10 30.26
CA LYS A 171 11.48 -42.08 31.71
C LYS A 171 10.08 -42.58 32.08
N LEU A 172 9.08 -42.46 31.20
CA LEU A 172 7.68 -42.77 31.50
C LEU A 172 7.22 -44.15 31.02
N ILE A 173 8.11 -44.96 30.43
CA ILE A 173 7.80 -46.33 29.99
C ILE A 173 8.67 -47.31 30.80
N LYS A 174 8.37 -47.44 32.08
CA LYS A 174 8.44 -48.74 32.76
C LYS A 174 6.99 -49.17 32.98
N PRO A 175 6.38 -49.92 32.05
CA PRO A 175 4.99 -50.33 32.16
C PRO A 175 4.76 -51.35 33.29
N TYR A 176 5.84 -51.93 33.81
CA TYR A 176 5.84 -52.88 34.91
C TYR A 176 6.75 -52.37 36.02
N ASP A 177 6.26 -52.48 37.24
CA ASP A 177 7.07 -52.28 38.43
C ASP A 177 8.00 -53.49 38.62
N GLU A 178 9.28 -53.26 38.85
CA GLU A 178 10.27 -54.33 39.02
C GLU A 178 10.05 -55.14 40.32
N SER A 179 9.20 -54.65 41.23
CA SER A 179 8.79 -55.32 42.46
C SER A 179 7.41 -55.98 42.45
N GLU A 180 6.69 -56.00 41.32
CA GLU A 180 5.42 -56.73 41.25
C GLU A 180 5.68 -58.25 41.20
N GLU A 181 5.06 -59.01 42.12
CA GLU A 181 5.05 -60.46 42.06
C GLU A 181 4.29 -60.93 40.81
N GLN A 182 4.78 -61.98 40.15
CA GLN A 182 4.10 -62.60 39.01
C GLN A 182 2.76 -63.20 39.43
N PHE A 183 1.69 -62.40 39.37
CA PHE A 183 0.35 -62.96 39.44
C PHE A 183 0.06 -63.68 38.12
N TYR A 184 -0.26 -64.96 38.23
CA TYR A 184 -0.53 -65.95 37.18
C TYR A 184 0.70 -66.64 36.54
N LEU A 185 1.35 -67.51 37.31
CA LEU A 185 1.78 -68.79 36.75
C LEU A 185 0.55 -69.71 36.78
N ALA A 186 -0.05 -69.97 35.62
CA ALA A 186 -0.98 -71.07 35.47
C ALA A 186 -0.15 -72.36 35.45
N ASP A 187 -0.38 -73.24 36.43
CA ASP A 187 0.12 -74.62 36.46
C ASP A 187 -0.35 -75.43 35.24
#